data_AF-A0A0E9LXJ2-F1
#
_entry.id   AF-A0A0E9LXJ2-F1
#
_cell.length_a   1.000
_cell.length_b   1.000
_cell.length_c   1.000
_cell.angle_alpha   90.00
_cell.angle_beta   90.00
_cell.angle_gamma   90.00
#
_symmetry.space_group_name_H-M   'P 1'
#
loop_
_entity.id
_entity.type
_entity.pdbx_description
1 polymer ?
#
loop_
_entity_poly.entity_id
_entity_poly.type
_entity_poly.pdbx_seq_one_letter_code
_entity_poly.pdbx_strand_id
1 'polypeptide(L)'
;MDLRFYHDGMGMDTYEAQWEGLEITYEDYEPGFGRPIGVARTSEINLWAVSATPAREDLVSYAASVAQPPVLMADMNHIQESGVFGGLWTVQQETEPHPVKAQINERLNWLFDYYQQQVKQHNWYGFWDYGDVMHTYDPDRHVWRYDVGGYAWDNSELATDIWLWYYFLHSGRADAFRMAEAMTRHTGEVDVHHIGPFAPLGSRHNVLHWGCSAKQLRISTVANRRFYYYLTADERIGDLMDEQLEAHKSLHDVPPMRKRANVDVSDSTMVGLSFGTDWGSIASAWLTDWERTGNEKSYQRLVNSMETIAAQPKGFFTGSGRMNVESGAFDISDRKGISVSHLNAVFGLVEICSELVDLIDMPAFESAWIRYCEFYNASPNKQKKELGSVSNNRSLPQGHSRLTAYAAMKKNSDKLAERAWNEFTRNNPEKTLAIPEVKVVEGPYSLNPVSEAEGISTNYSAQWGLAALQILRFIENFPEEL
;
A
#
# COMPACT_ATOMS: atom_id res chain seq x y z
N MET A 1 -27.42 13.46 0.71
CA MET A 1 -26.24 12.64 0.41
C MET A 1 -26.74 11.32 -0.11
N ASP A 2 -26.50 11.03 -1.39
CA ASP A 2 -26.92 9.79 -2.04
C ASP A 2 -25.72 8.86 -2.13
N LEU A 3 -25.82 7.69 -1.49
CA LEU A 3 -24.75 6.69 -1.42
C LEU A 3 -25.13 5.39 -2.15
N ARG A 4 -26.20 5.44 -2.95
CA ARG A 4 -26.60 4.29 -3.77
C ARG A 4 -25.52 4.01 -4.80
N PHE A 5 -25.46 2.75 -5.22
CA PHE A 5 -24.55 2.32 -6.25
C PHE A 5 -24.85 3.03 -7.58
N TYR A 6 -23.82 3.32 -8.38
CA TYR A 6 -23.89 4.30 -9.48
C TYR A 6 -24.43 3.72 -10.79
N HIS A 7 -24.62 2.41 -10.89
CA HIS A 7 -25.30 1.74 -12.00
C HIS A 7 -26.15 0.56 -11.49
N ASP A 8 -26.97 -0.02 -12.37
CA ASP A 8 -27.95 -1.07 -12.05
C ASP A 8 -27.39 -2.52 -12.15
N GLY A 9 -26.07 -2.65 -12.34
CA GLY A 9 -25.39 -3.93 -12.58
C GLY A 9 -25.25 -4.33 -14.06
N MET A 10 -25.89 -3.62 -15.01
CA MET A 10 -25.73 -3.84 -16.46
C MET A 10 -25.93 -5.30 -16.93
N GLY A 11 -26.75 -6.08 -16.21
CA GLY A 11 -27.01 -7.49 -16.51
C GLY A 11 -25.91 -8.48 -16.11
N MET A 12 -24.94 -8.07 -15.28
CA MET A 12 -23.86 -8.94 -14.79
C MET A 12 -24.32 -9.86 -13.64
N ASP A 13 -25.21 -10.80 -13.97
CA ASP A 13 -25.86 -11.69 -12.99
C ASP A 13 -25.07 -12.98 -12.69
N THR A 14 -23.96 -13.24 -13.38
CA THR A 14 -23.07 -14.39 -13.13
C THR A 14 -21.62 -13.94 -12.91
N TYR A 15 -20.81 -14.79 -12.29
CA TYR A 15 -19.38 -14.51 -12.09
C TYR A 15 -18.62 -14.38 -13.41
N GLU A 16 -19.01 -15.13 -14.45
CA GLU A 16 -18.44 -15.01 -15.79
C GLU A 16 -18.72 -13.63 -16.40
N ALA A 17 -19.97 -13.14 -16.34
CA ALA A 17 -20.32 -11.82 -16.84
C ALA A 17 -19.62 -10.69 -16.07
N GLN A 18 -19.49 -10.84 -14.75
CA GLN A 18 -18.74 -9.91 -13.90
C GLN A 18 -17.26 -9.86 -14.27
N TRP A 19 -16.66 -10.98 -14.68
CA TRP A 19 -15.29 -11.02 -15.17
C TRP A 19 -15.12 -10.35 -16.52
N GLU A 20 -16.05 -10.58 -17.46
CA GLU A 20 -16.02 -9.89 -18.74
C GLU A 20 -16.12 -8.37 -18.55
N GLY A 21 -16.94 -7.92 -17.59
CA GLY A 21 -16.98 -6.51 -17.15
C GLY A 21 -15.63 -6.02 -16.60
N LEU A 22 -15.00 -6.81 -15.72
CA LEU A 22 -13.68 -6.50 -15.15
C LEU A 22 -12.60 -6.31 -16.22
N GLU A 23 -12.61 -7.11 -17.29
CA GLU A 23 -11.60 -7.00 -18.36
C GLU A 23 -11.70 -5.67 -19.15
N ILE A 24 -12.85 -4.99 -19.15
CA ILE A 24 -13.05 -3.74 -19.88
C ILE A 24 -13.02 -2.49 -18.97
N THR A 25 -13.68 -2.52 -17.81
CA THR A 25 -13.77 -1.35 -16.91
C THR A 25 -12.81 -1.42 -15.72
N TYR A 26 -12.12 -2.54 -15.54
CA TYR A 26 -11.30 -2.83 -14.37
C TYR A 26 -12.07 -2.84 -13.03
N GLU A 27 -13.41 -2.91 -13.07
CA GLU A 27 -14.29 -3.09 -11.91
C GLU A 27 -14.67 -4.56 -11.72
N ASP A 28 -14.49 -5.08 -10.50
CA ASP A 28 -15.05 -6.38 -10.12
C ASP A 28 -16.42 -6.16 -9.46
N TYR A 29 -17.49 -6.19 -10.24
CA TYR A 29 -18.86 -5.97 -9.76
C TYR A 29 -19.48 -7.23 -9.16
N GLU A 30 -20.32 -7.10 -8.12
CA GLU A 30 -21.20 -8.17 -7.62
C GLU A 30 -22.47 -7.55 -7.00
N PRO A 31 -23.67 -8.06 -7.32
CA PRO A 31 -24.91 -7.51 -6.78
C PRO A 31 -24.91 -7.42 -5.25
N GLY A 32 -25.13 -6.20 -4.74
CA GLY A 32 -25.21 -5.94 -3.30
C GLY A 32 -23.87 -5.69 -2.59
N PHE A 33 -22.73 -5.80 -3.28
CA PHE A 33 -21.42 -5.53 -2.68
C PHE A 33 -21.02 -4.06 -2.68
N GLY A 34 -21.51 -3.26 -3.63
CA GLY A 34 -21.27 -1.82 -3.73
C GLY A 34 -22.09 -0.97 -2.74
N ARG A 35 -22.27 -1.43 -1.50
CA ARG A 35 -23.09 -0.77 -0.47
C ARG A 35 -22.21 -0.05 0.56
N PRO A 36 -22.58 1.15 1.04
CA PRO A 36 -21.81 1.91 2.02
C PRO A 36 -21.99 1.44 3.47
N ILE A 37 -22.59 0.26 3.70
CA ILE A 37 -22.89 -0.17 5.08
C ILE A 37 -21.58 -0.38 5.82
N GLY A 38 -21.37 0.41 6.88
CA GLY A 38 -20.20 0.32 7.73
C GLY A 38 -19.02 1.20 7.32
N VAL A 39 -19.08 1.94 6.21
CA VAL A 39 -18.05 2.97 5.96
C VAL A 39 -18.13 4.07 7.01
N ALA A 40 -16.98 4.64 7.38
CA ALA A 40 -16.90 5.70 8.38
C ALA A 40 -16.23 6.95 7.81
N ARG A 41 -16.31 8.04 8.58
CA ARG A 41 -15.58 9.27 8.32
C ARG A 41 -15.41 10.02 9.63
N THR A 42 -14.18 10.43 9.91
CA THR A 42 -13.86 11.28 11.06
C THR A 42 -13.72 12.73 10.61
N SER A 43 -14.28 13.66 11.41
CA SER A 43 -14.14 15.11 11.20
C SER A 43 -13.52 15.74 12.44
N GLU A 44 -12.44 16.49 12.27
CA GLU A 44 -11.77 17.20 13.37
C GLU A 44 -12.47 18.53 13.64
N ILE A 45 -12.89 18.76 14.89
CA ILE A 45 -13.62 19.96 15.30
C ILE A 45 -12.89 20.57 16.50
N ASN A 46 -12.64 21.88 16.42
CA ASN A 46 -12.05 22.66 17.51
C ASN A 46 -13.11 23.56 18.15
N LEU A 47 -13.11 23.63 19.49
CA LEU A 47 -14.03 24.47 20.27
C LEU A 47 -13.23 25.45 21.13
N TRP A 48 -13.52 26.75 21.00
CA TRP A 48 -12.94 27.79 21.85
C TRP A 48 -13.98 28.34 22.81
N ALA A 49 -13.71 28.20 24.11
CA ALA A 49 -14.49 28.85 25.16
C ALA A 49 -13.85 30.19 25.51
N VAL A 50 -14.57 31.29 25.24
CA VAL A 50 -14.12 32.67 25.45
C VAL A 50 -15.06 33.37 26.44
N SER A 51 -14.51 34.20 27.33
CA SER A 51 -15.29 34.92 28.36
C SER A 51 -16.08 36.11 27.82
N ALA A 52 -15.72 36.60 26.64
CA ALA A 52 -16.38 37.67 25.88
C ALA A 52 -16.10 37.47 24.39
N THR A 53 -16.75 38.25 23.52
CA THR A 53 -16.45 38.26 22.09
C THR A 53 -14.95 38.56 21.86
N PRO A 54 -14.20 37.68 21.18
CA PRO A 54 -12.76 37.83 21.01
C PRO A 54 -12.43 38.95 20.02
N ALA A 55 -11.15 39.37 20.00
CA ALA A 55 -10.68 40.31 18.99
C ALA A 55 -10.73 39.67 17.59
N ARG A 56 -10.72 40.49 16.54
CA ARG A 56 -10.77 39.97 15.15
C ARG A 56 -9.50 39.19 14.81
N GLU A 57 -8.38 39.64 15.34
CA GLU A 57 -7.07 39.03 15.20
C GLU A 57 -7.08 37.61 15.80
N ASP A 58 -7.69 37.44 16.98
CA ASP A 58 -7.84 36.13 17.62
C ASP A 58 -8.69 35.18 16.76
N LEU A 59 -9.80 35.67 16.19
CA LEU A 59 -10.64 34.86 15.30
C LEU A 59 -9.89 34.37 14.05
N VAL A 60 -9.02 35.22 13.48
CA VAL A 60 -8.15 34.83 12.36
C VAL A 60 -7.14 33.78 12.80
N SER A 61 -6.53 33.94 13.98
CA SER A 61 -5.61 32.94 14.53
C SER A 61 -6.29 31.60 14.82
N TYR A 62 -7.52 31.60 15.35
CA TYR A 62 -8.32 30.39 15.56
C TYR A 62 -8.60 29.69 14.22
N ALA A 63 -9.06 30.42 13.21
CA ALA A 63 -9.30 29.87 11.88
C ALA A 63 -8.03 29.28 11.25
N ALA A 64 -6.88 29.96 11.38
CA ALA A 64 -5.60 29.46 10.90
C ALA A 64 -5.18 28.16 11.60
N SER A 65 -5.37 28.07 12.93
CA SER A 65 -5.05 26.86 13.70
C SER A 65 -5.95 25.66 13.36
N VAL A 66 -7.19 25.89 12.93
CA VAL A 66 -8.05 24.81 12.40
C VAL A 66 -7.65 24.39 10.99
N ALA A 67 -7.31 25.33 10.13
CA ALA A 67 -6.92 25.01 8.76
C ALA A 67 -5.57 24.27 8.70
N GLN A 68 -4.65 24.60 9.62
CA GLN A 68 -3.32 24.00 9.71
C GLN A 68 -2.90 23.85 11.17
N PRO A 69 -3.36 22.79 11.86
CA PRO A 69 -2.95 22.51 13.24
C PRO A 69 -1.42 22.36 13.34
N PRO A 70 -0.74 23.01 14.30
CA PRO A 70 0.69 22.79 14.51
C PRO A 70 0.98 21.36 14.97
N VAL A 71 2.00 20.71 14.38
CA VAL A 71 2.47 19.37 14.77
C VAL A 71 3.93 19.46 15.18
N LEU A 72 4.25 18.94 16.36
CA LEU A 72 5.63 18.75 16.79
C LEU A 72 6.10 17.37 16.33
N MET A 73 7.31 17.31 15.80
CA MET A 73 7.90 16.08 15.26
C MET A 73 9.33 15.92 15.77
N ALA A 74 9.75 14.68 15.99
CA ALA A 74 11.15 14.38 16.24
C ALA A 74 12.01 14.66 14.98
N ASP A 75 13.31 14.86 15.18
CA ASP A 75 14.25 14.98 14.06
C ASP A 75 14.26 13.70 13.22
N MET A 76 14.25 13.83 11.88
CA MET A 76 14.16 12.67 10.99
C MET A 76 15.38 11.74 11.11
N ASN A 77 16.57 12.26 11.40
CA ASN A 77 17.74 11.40 11.63
C ASN A 77 17.57 10.59 12.91
N HIS A 78 17.01 11.19 13.96
CA HIS A 78 16.71 10.47 15.19
C HIS A 78 15.69 9.34 14.96
N ILE A 79 14.63 9.59 14.17
CA ILE A 79 13.65 8.57 13.81
C ILE A 79 14.31 7.44 12.98
N GLN A 80 15.22 7.77 12.07
CA GLN A 80 15.96 6.75 11.31
C GLN A 80 16.86 5.91 12.22
N GLU A 81 17.61 6.54 13.13
CA GLU A 81 18.52 5.87 14.06
C GLU A 81 17.80 4.92 15.04
N SER A 82 16.54 5.22 15.39
CA SER A 82 15.75 4.33 16.24
C SER A 82 15.28 3.05 15.54
N GLY A 83 15.47 2.94 14.21
CA GLY A 83 15.15 1.73 13.44
C GLY A 83 13.65 1.47 13.27
N VAL A 84 12.79 2.45 13.55
CA VAL A 84 11.34 2.30 13.39
C VAL A 84 10.96 2.19 11.90
N PHE A 85 9.87 1.48 11.62
CA PHE A 85 9.40 1.23 10.25
C PHE A 85 10.43 0.44 9.40
N GLY A 86 11.07 -0.55 10.01
CA GLY A 86 11.88 -1.57 9.33
C GLY A 86 13.19 -1.11 8.72
N GLY A 87 13.64 0.12 8.98
CA GLY A 87 14.93 0.63 8.48
C GLY A 87 15.05 0.66 6.95
N LEU A 88 13.92 0.67 6.24
CA LEU A 88 13.79 0.55 4.79
C LEU A 88 14.02 1.85 4.01
N TRP A 89 14.37 2.93 4.70
CA TRP A 89 14.44 4.28 4.16
C TRP A 89 15.65 5.00 4.77
N THR A 90 16.05 6.10 4.12
CA THR A 90 17.10 6.99 4.62
C THR A 90 16.62 8.42 4.57
N VAL A 91 17.09 9.30 5.45
CA VAL A 91 16.85 10.75 5.42
C VAL A 91 17.58 11.35 4.23
N GLN A 92 16.88 12.20 3.49
CA GLN A 92 17.43 13.01 2.43
C GLN A 92 18.43 14.01 3.01
N GLN A 93 19.64 14.03 2.45
CA GLN A 93 20.64 15.03 2.81
C GLN A 93 20.31 16.39 2.18
N GLU A 94 20.56 17.49 2.89
CA GLU A 94 20.34 18.85 2.38
C GLU A 94 21.14 19.11 1.09
N THR A 95 22.35 18.57 1.02
CA THR A 95 23.13 18.47 -0.21
C THR A 95 23.45 17.02 -0.47
N GLU A 96 22.96 16.47 -1.59
CA GLU A 96 23.28 15.12 -2.03
C GLU A 96 24.50 15.16 -2.96
N PRO A 97 25.70 14.78 -2.49
CA PRO A 97 26.91 14.88 -3.29
C PRO A 97 26.95 13.87 -4.45
N HIS A 98 26.18 12.78 -4.37
CA HIS A 98 26.18 11.75 -5.41
C HIS A 98 25.15 12.08 -6.50
N PRO A 99 25.57 12.33 -7.76
CA PRO A 99 24.68 12.87 -8.81
C PRO A 99 23.48 11.96 -9.10
N VAL A 100 23.67 10.63 -9.09
CA VAL A 100 22.58 9.68 -9.30
C VAL A 100 21.56 9.71 -8.16
N LYS A 101 22.00 9.79 -6.90
CA LYS A 101 21.10 9.91 -5.75
C LYS A 101 20.34 11.25 -5.81
N ALA A 102 21.02 12.32 -6.22
CA ALA A 102 20.38 13.62 -6.41
C ALA A 102 19.26 13.56 -7.46
N GLN A 103 19.46 12.89 -8.59
CA GLN A 103 18.41 12.68 -9.60
C GLN A 103 17.25 11.82 -9.10
N ILE A 104 17.52 10.79 -8.29
CA ILE A 104 16.46 10.00 -7.65
C ILE A 104 15.63 10.90 -6.72
N ASN A 105 16.27 11.72 -5.89
CA ASN A 105 15.59 12.65 -4.99
C ASN A 105 14.78 13.70 -5.76
N GLU A 106 15.33 14.25 -6.86
CA GLU A 106 14.62 15.18 -7.74
C GLU A 106 13.35 14.53 -8.32
N ARG A 107 13.45 13.29 -8.79
CA ARG A 107 12.31 12.55 -9.33
C ARG A 107 11.27 12.17 -8.26
N LEU A 108 11.70 11.83 -7.04
CA LEU A 108 10.82 11.62 -5.89
C LEU A 108 10.05 12.90 -5.55
N ASN A 109 10.74 14.04 -5.48
CA ASN A 109 10.12 15.34 -5.22
C ASN A 109 9.10 15.71 -6.30
N TRP A 110 9.46 15.53 -7.57
CA TRP A 110 8.56 15.81 -8.68
C TRP A 110 7.29 14.93 -8.64
N LEU A 111 7.42 13.63 -8.33
CA LEU A 111 6.26 12.75 -8.21
C LEU A 111 5.31 13.21 -7.12
N PHE A 112 5.83 13.56 -5.95
CA PHE A 112 5.01 14.09 -4.86
C PHE A 112 4.34 15.41 -5.23
N ASP A 113 5.10 16.37 -5.77
CA ASP A 113 4.59 17.69 -6.16
C ASP A 113 3.51 17.59 -7.24
N TYR A 114 3.67 16.66 -8.19
CA TYR A 114 2.65 16.36 -9.20
C TYR A 114 1.33 15.95 -8.53
N TYR A 115 1.34 14.97 -7.62
CA TYR A 115 0.11 14.52 -6.94
C TYR A 115 -0.51 15.62 -6.07
N GLN A 116 0.29 16.40 -5.34
CA GLN A 116 -0.22 17.54 -4.58
C GLN A 116 -0.92 18.56 -5.49
N GLN A 117 -0.38 18.80 -6.69
CA GLN A 117 -1.00 19.66 -7.69
C GLN A 117 -2.29 19.04 -8.25
N GLN A 118 -2.32 17.73 -8.52
CA GLN A 118 -3.50 17.04 -9.06
C GLN A 118 -4.71 17.13 -8.13
N VAL A 119 -4.50 16.99 -6.80
CA VAL A 119 -5.57 17.18 -5.79
C VAL A 119 -6.28 18.52 -5.99
N LYS A 120 -5.51 19.60 -6.20
CA LYS A 120 -6.04 20.95 -6.40
C LYS A 120 -6.69 21.12 -7.78
N GLN A 121 -6.05 20.66 -8.86
CA GLN A 121 -6.54 20.83 -10.22
C GLN A 121 -7.84 20.06 -10.49
N HIS A 122 -7.96 18.86 -9.91
CA HIS A 122 -9.12 17.99 -10.11
C HIS A 122 -10.18 18.11 -9.02
N ASN A 123 -9.96 18.99 -8.04
CA ASN A 123 -10.87 19.21 -6.91
C ASN A 123 -11.21 17.89 -6.20
N TRP A 124 -10.20 17.11 -5.83
CA TRP A 124 -10.36 15.91 -4.99
C TRP A 124 -10.64 16.32 -3.54
N TYR A 125 -11.77 17.00 -3.37
CA TYR A 125 -12.33 17.49 -2.14
C TYR A 125 -13.76 16.99 -2.04
N GLY A 126 -14.23 16.77 -0.83
CA GLY A 126 -15.58 16.28 -0.61
C GLY A 126 -15.72 15.72 0.79
N PHE A 127 -16.97 15.53 1.21
CA PHE A 127 -17.26 14.95 2.51
C PHE A 127 -16.72 13.51 2.62
N TRP A 128 -16.88 12.73 1.54
CA TRP A 128 -16.37 11.37 1.45
C TRP A 128 -15.03 11.28 0.75
N ASP A 129 -14.69 12.23 -0.13
CA ASP A 129 -13.60 12.04 -1.09
C ASP A 129 -12.25 12.62 -0.62
N TYR A 130 -12.27 13.63 0.28
CA TYR A 130 -11.04 14.34 0.63
C TYR A 130 -10.06 13.45 1.41
N GLY A 131 -8.92 13.22 0.77
CA GLY A 131 -7.77 12.46 1.26
C GLY A 131 -7.29 11.41 0.26
N ASP A 132 -8.18 10.92 -0.62
CA ASP A 132 -7.82 9.98 -1.67
C ASP A 132 -7.32 10.67 -2.95
N VAL A 133 -6.79 9.86 -3.86
CA VAL A 133 -6.37 10.23 -5.21
C VAL A 133 -7.00 9.28 -6.23
N MET A 134 -6.96 9.61 -7.52
CA MET A 134 -7.42 8.67 -8.55
C MET A 134 -6.31 7.75 -9.06
N HIS A 135 -6.68 6.61 -9.64
CA HIS A 135 -5.80 5.50 -9.96
C HIS A 135 -5.15 5.60 -11.35
N THR A 136 -5.90 5.96 -12.40
CA THR A 136 -5.36 6.04 -13.79
C THR A 136 -5.92 7.20 -14.59
N TYR A 137 -5.08 7.75 -15.47
CA TYR A 137 -5.39 8.89 -16.31
C TYR A 137 -5.98 8.51 -17.68
N ASP A 138 -6.82 9.38 -18.22
CA ASP A 138 -7.35 9.33 -19.59
C ASP A 138 -6.73 10.48 -20.40
N PRO A 139 -5.71 10.20 -21.24
CA PRO A 139 -5.02 11.25 -22.00
C PRO A 139 -5.84 11.79 -23.17
N ASP A 140 -6.92 11.12 -23.59
CA ASP A 140 -7.80 11.61 -24.65
C ASP A 140 -8.79 12.65 -24.10
N ARG A 141 -9.27 12.45 -22.86
CA ARG A 141 -10.18 13.37 -22.17
C ARG A 141 -9.50 14.38 -21.25
N HIS A 142 -8.19 14.23 -21.03
CA HIS A 142 -7.39 15.08 -20.13
C HIS A 142 -7.96 15.13 -18.70
N VAL A 143 -8.39 13.96 -18.21
CA VAL A 143 -8.92 13.77 -16.86
C VAL A 143 -8.48 12.43 -16.30
N TRP A 144 -8.45 12.33 -14.97
CA TRP A 144 -8.42 11.02 -14.33
C TRP A 144 -9.73 10.27 -14.63
N ARG A 145 -9.67 8.94 -14.71
CA ARG A 145 -10.78 8.07 -15.12
C ARG A 145 -11.84 7.92 -14.04
N TYR A 146 -12.40 9.04 -13.59
CA TYR A 146 -13.37 9.14 -12.49
C TYR A 146 -14.67 8.35 -12.73
N ASP A 147 -14.96 7.98 -13.97
CA ASP A 147 -16.18 7.32 -14.42
C ASP A 147 -15.98 5.91 -14.98
N VAL A 148 -14.76 5.35 -14.92
CA VAL A 148 -14.43 4.04 -15.50
C VAL A 148 -14.01 3.06 -14.41
N GLY A 149 -15.01 2.43 -13.78
CA GLY A 149 -14.84 1.27 -12.90
C GLY A 149 -13.64 1.39 -11.95
N GLY A 150 -12.70 0.45 -12.06
CA GLY A 150 -11.50 0.39 -11.21
C GLY A 150 -10.41 1.40 -11.56
N TYR A 151 -10.64 2.41 -12.40
CA TYR A 151 -9.62 3.41 -12.70
C TYR A 151 -9.84 4.76 -11.98
N ALA A 152 -10.93 4.89 -11.22
CA ALA A 152 -11.31 6.08 -10.47
C ALA A 152 -10.57 6.19 -9.13
N TRP A 153 -11.24 6.22 -7.97
CA TRP A 153 -10.59 6.35 -6.66
C TRP A 153 -9.63 5.19 -6.36
N ASP A 154 -8.44 5.52 -5.86
CA ASP A 154 -7.28 4.61 -5.75
C ASP A 154 -7.34 3.68 -4.54
N ASN A 155 -8.01 4.09 -3.45
CA ASN A 155 -8.23 3.26 -2.27
C ASN A 155 -6.99 2.45 -1.83
N SER A 156 -5.83 3.08 -1.71
CA SER A 156 -4.57 2.43 -1.28
C SER A 156 -4.03 1.32 -2.21
N GLU A 157 -4.47 1.21 -3.46
CA GLU A 157 -3.98 0.17 -4.36
C GLU A 157 -2.47 0.30 -4.59
N LEU A 158 -1.75 -0.82 -4.44
CA LEU A 158 -0.29 -0.87 -4.48
C LEU A 158 0.41 0.07 -3.47
N ALA A 159 -0.20 0.26 -2.29
CA ALA A 159 0.41 0.89 -1.13
C ALA A 159 0.80 2.37 -1.32
N THR A 160 -0.08 3.16 -1.93
CA THR A 160 0.04 4.63 -2.04
C THR A 160 0.31 5.28 -0.68
N ASP A 161 -0.36 4.83 0.39
CA ASP A 161 -0.16 5.32 1.76
C ASP A 161 1.29 5.12 2.24
N ILE A 162 1.84 3.91 2.06
CA ILE A 162 3.19 3.56 2.49
C ILE A 162 4.23 4.38 1.71
N TRP A 163 3.99 4.63 0.41
CA TRP A 163 4.84 5.51 -0.39
C TRP A 163 4.86 6.93 0.18
N LEU A 164 3.71 7.53 0.43
CA LEU A 164 3.63 8.89 0.96
C LEU A 164 4.27 9.01 2.34
N TRP A 165 4.07 8.01 3.21
CA TRP A 165 4.70 8.01 4.54
C TRP A 165 6.21 7.86 4.48
N TYR A 166 6.76 6.94 3.68
CA TYR A 166 8.22 6.87 3.53
C TYR A 166 8.79 8.09 2.83
N TYR A 167 8.07 8.71 1.90
CA TYR A 167 8.49 9.97 1.30
C TYR A 167 8.53 11.11 2.33
N PHE A 168 7.56 11.17 3.24
CA PHE A 168 7.61 12.10 4.38
C PHE A 168 8.83 11.85 5.26
N LEU A 169 9.08 10.61 5.66
CA LEU A 169 10.24 10.25 6.50
C LEU A 169 11.58 10.57 5.81
N HIS A 170 11.67 10.32 4.51
CA HIS A 170 12.84 10.63 3.70
C HIS A 170 13.05 12.15 3.57
N SER A 171 12.03 12.90 3.18
CA SER A 171 12.16 14.32 2.83
C SER A 171 12.05 15.28 4.03
N GLY A 172 11.42 14.87 5.13
CA GLY A 172 11.09 15.73 6.27
C GLY A 172 10.07 16.84 5.96
N ARG A 173 9.42 16.81 4.78
CA ARG A 173 8.55 17.89 4.30
C ARG A 173 7.21 17.92 5.05
N ALA A 174 6.83 19.10 5.57
CA ALA A 174 5.57 19.28 6.27
C ALA A 174 4.33 19.08 5.39
N ASP A 175 4.41 19.41 4.10
CA ASP A 175 3.31 19.21 3.16
C ASP A 175 3.16 17.73 2.74
N ALA A 176 4.26 16.97 2.75
CA ALA A 176 4.21 15.50 2.61
C ALA A 176 3.50 14.85 3.80
N PHE A 177 3.77 15.30 5.04
CA PHE A 177 3.03 14.86 6.21
C PHE A 177 1.52 15.09 6.05
N ARG A 178 1.11 16.30 5.65
CA ARG A 178 -0.31 16.66 5.51
C ARG A 178 -1.02 15.83 4.45
N MET A 179 -0.37 15.53 3.34
CA MET A 179 -0.95 14.68 2.31
C MET A 179 -1.09 13.22 2.78
N ALA A 180 -0.06 12.68 3.45
CA ALA A 180 -0.10 11.33 4.01
C ALA A 180 -1.14 11.19 5.14
N GLU A 181 -1.28 12.22 5.98
CA GLU A 181 -2.31 12.34 7.01
C GLU A 181 -3.71 12.32 6.40
N ALA A 182 -3.98 13.16 5.39
CA ALA A 182 -5.26 13.20 4.71
C ALA A 182 -5.61 11.85 4.06
N MET A 183 -4.64 11.20 3.41
CA MET A 183 -4.81 9.85 2.86
C MET A 183 -5.13 8.85 3.95
N THR A 184 -4.39 8.83 5.05
CA THR A 184 -4.62 7.91 6.17
C THR A 184 -6.02 8.07 6.77
N ARG A 185 -6.48 9.32 6.95
CA ARG A 185 -7.83 9.65 7.45
C ARG A 185 -8.94 9.30 6.48
N HIS A 186 -8.64 9.20 5.20
CA HIS A 186 -9.59 8.75 4.19
C HIS A 186 -9.61 7.24 4.09
N THR A 187 -8.48 6.64 3.73
CA THR A 187 -8.38 5.23 3.35
C THR A 187 -8.63 4.30 4.52
N GLY A 188 -8.33 4.74 5.75
CA GLY A 188 -8.62 3.99 6.96
C GLY A 188 -10.08 4.04 7.41
N GLU A 189 -10.89 4.95 6.88
CA GLU A 189 -12.26 5.23 7.33
C GLU A 189 -13.30 4.99 6.23
N VAL A 190 -13.14 5.64 5.08
CA VAL A 190 -14.14 5.63 3.99
C VAL A 190 -14.02 4.37 3.14
N ASP A 191 -12.78 3.91 2.92
CA ASP A 191 -12.50 2.75 2.07
C ASP A 191 -12.59 1.42 2.83
N VAL A 192 -12.91 1.46 4.14
CA VAL A 192 -13.02 0.30 5.02
C VAL A 192 -14.43 0.18 5.58
N HIS A 193 -14.93 -1.05 5.69
CA HIS A 193 -16.17 -1.33 6.40
C HIS A 193 -15.86 -1.64 7.86
N HIS A 194 -16.36 -0.86 8.80
CA HIS A 194 -16.12 -1.02 10.24
C HIS A 194 -17.18 -1.89 10.94
N ILE A 195 -18.37 -1.99 10.34
CA ILE A 195 -19.47 -2.85 10.79
C ILE A 195 -20.19 -3.51 9.62
N GLY A 196 -21.02 -4.51 9.90
CA GLY A 196 -21.84 -5.17 8.90
C GLY A 196 -21.12 -6.31 8.16
N PRO A 197 -21.66 -6.76 7.01
CA PRO A 197 -21.28 -8.04 6.41
C PRO A 197 -19.87 -8.05 5.82
N PHE A 198 -19.28 -6.88 5.56
CA PHE A 198 -17.94 -6.77 4.98
C PHE A 198 -16.89 -6.35 6.01
N ALA A 199 -17.28 -6.11 7.26
CA ALA A 199 -16.31 -5.66 8.25
C ALA A 199 -15.34 -6.79 8.67
N PRO A 200 -14.06 -6.49 8.91
CA PRO A 200 -13.43 -5.16 8.84
C PRO A 200 -12.67 -4.91 7.51
N LEU A 201 -13.15 -5.46 6.38
CA LEU A 201 -12.45 -5.44 5.08
C LEU A 201 -12.56 -4.09 4.38
N GLY A 202 -11.50 -3.74 3.64
CA GLY A 202 -11.51 -2.59 2.74
C GLY A 202 -11.96 -2.94 1.33
N SER A 203 -12.42 -1.93 0.59
CA SER A 203 -12.94 -2.06 -0.77
C SER A 203 -11.89 -1.66 -1.79
N ARG A 204 -11.63 -2.53 -2.77
CA ARG A 204 -10.75 -2.22 -3.90
C ARG A 204 -11.21 -0.96 -4.65
N HIS A 205 -10.24 -0.21 -5.17
CA HIS A 205 -10.37 0.98 -6.02
C HIS A 205 -11.50 0.91 -7.06
N ASN A 206 -12.29 1.99 -7.16
CA ASN A 206 -13.54 2.06 -7.93
C ASN A 206 -14.08 3.50 -8.09
N VAL A 207 -15.12 3.70 -8.90
CA VAL A 207 -15.86 4.98 -9.03
C VAL A 207 -16.43 5.45 -7.69
N LEU A 208 -16.91 4.51 -6.85
CA LEU A 208 -17.27 4.78 -5.47
C LEU A 208 -16.27 4.12 -4.54
N HIS A 209 -15.87 4.78 -3.46
CA HIS A 209 -14.93 4.25 -2.46
C HIS A 209 -15.30 2.84 -1.94
N TRP A 210 -16.58 2.49 -1.85
CA TRP A 210 -17.07 1.17 -1.43
C TRP A 210 -17.62 0.31 -2.58
N GLY A 211 -17.39 0.71 -3.83
CA GLY A 211 -18.13 0.18 -4.98
C GLY A 211 -17.70 -1.21 -5.44
N CYS A 212 -16.41 -1.53 -5.38
CA CYS A 212 -15.89 -2.81 -5.87
C CYS A 212 -16.31 -3.99 -4.97
N SER A 213 -16.57 -5.15 -5.56
CA SER A 213 -16.89 -6.37 -4.82
C SER A 213 -15.69 -7.10 -4.23
N ALA A 214 -14.48 -6.72 -4.63
CA ALA A 214 -13.25 -7.20 -4.01
C ALA A 214 -13.06 -6.51 -2.65
N LYS A 215 -13.69 -7.06 -1.61
CA LYS A 215 -13.49 -6.70 -0.20
C LYS A 215 -12.30 -7.49 0.34
N GLN A 216 -11.21 -6.80 0.70
CA GLN A 216 -9.92 -7.45 0.97
C GLN A 216 -9.12 -6.74 2.06
N LEU A 217 -8.33 -7.52 2.81
CA LEU A 217 -7.45 -7.03 3.88
C LEU A 217 -6.37 -6.09 3.38
N ARG A 218 -5.93 -6.24 2.12
CA ARG A 218 -4.86 -5.42 1.54
C ARG A 218 -5.17 -3.93 1.48
N ILE A 219 -6.44 -3.57 1.59
CA ILE A 219 -6.93 -2.18 1.63
C ILE A 219 -7.05 -1.69 3.08
N SER A 220 -7.61 -2.53 3.96
CA SER A 220 -7.76 -2.23 5.39
C SER A 220 -6.50 -2.47 6.23
N THR A 221 -5.38 -2.80 5.58
CA THR A 221 -4.13 -3.20 6.24
C THR A 221 -3.65 -2.17 7.26
N VAL A 222 -3.21 -2.67 8.43
CA VAL A 222 -2.64 -1.84 9.49
C VAL A 222 -1.30 -1.22 9.06
N ALA A 223 -0.60 -1.85 8.11
CA ALA A 223 0.64 -1.33 7.54
C ALA A 223 0.55 0.14 7.06
N ASN A 224 -0.60 0.55 6.51
CA ASN A 224 -0.81 1.92 6.02
C ASN A 224 -0.99 2.94 7.16
N ARG A 225 -1.38 2.51 8.37
CA ARG A 225 -1.81 3.36 9.48
C ARG A 225 -0.76 3.49 10.58
N ARG A 226 0.16 2.52 10.70
CA ARG A 226 1.26 2.49 11.69
C ARG A 226 2.04 3.81 11.73
N PHE A 227 2.36 4.37 10.57
CA PHE A 227 3.13 5.61 10.47
C PHE A 227 2.47 6.75 11.22
N TYR A 228 1.22 7.07 10.86
CA TYR A 228 0.49 8.15 11.50
C TYR A 228 0.31 7.89 13.00
N TYR A 229 -0.10 6.68 13.39
CA TYR A 229 -0.28 6.33 14.79
C TYR A 229 0.99 6.54 15.62
N TYR A 230 2.14 6.00 15.20
CA TYR A 230 3.35 6.12 16.01
C TYR A 230 3.94 7.53 16.00
N LEU A 231 3.64 8.34 14.97
CA LEU A 231 4.09 9.73 14.90
C LEU A 231 3.19 10.71 15.67
N THR A 232 1.91 10.37 15.89
CA THR A 232 0.92 11.30 16.49
C THR A 232 0.22 10.78 17.74
N ALA A 233 0.30 9.48 18.00
CA ALA A 233 -0.46 8.75 19.03
C ALA A 233 -1.99 8.89 18.89
N ASP A 234 -2.51 9.11 17.68
CA ASP A 234 -3.95 9.32 17.46
C ASP A 234 -4.79 8.10 17.89
N GLU A 235 -5.70 8.31 18.86
CA GLU A 235 -6.50 7.24 19.44
C GLU A 235 -7.52 6.66 18.44
N ARG A 236 -8.08 7.48 17.54
CA ARG A 236 -9.04 6.97 16.53
C ARG A 236 -8.34 6.00 15.59
N ILE A 237 -7.12 6.30 15.15
CA ILE A 237 -6.33 5.36 14.36
C ILE A 237 -6.00 4.11 15.16
N GLY A 238 -5.75 4.25 16.46
CA GLY A 238 -5.65 3.11 17.38
C GLY A 238 -6.87 2.18 17.30
N ASP A 239 -8.08 2.72 17.41
CA ASP A 239 -9.33 1.95 17.28
C ASP A 239 -9.41 1.23 15.92
N LEU A 240 -9.08 1.93 14.83
CA LEU A 240 -9.11 1.37 13.48
C LEU A 240 -8.13 0.21 13.29
N MET A 241 -6.97 0.27 13.94
CA MET A 241 -6.00 -0.84 13.91
C MET A 241 -6.47 -2.03 14.76
N ASP A 242 -7.14 -1.77 15.89
CA ASP A 242 -7.67 -2.81 16.77
C ASP A 242 -8.82 -3.60 16.12
N GLU A 243 -9.60 -2.95 15.26
CA GLU A 243 -10.63 -3.62 14.44
C GLU A 243 -10.03 -4.71 13.53
N GLN A 244 -8.74 -4.62 13.17
CA GLN A 244 -8.11 -5.54 12.22
C GLN A 244 -7.56 -6.84 12.84
N LEU A 245 -7.54 -6.97 14.18
CA LEU A 245 -6.87 -8.10 14.87
C LEU A 245 -7.48 -9.47 14.58
N GLU A 246 -8.77 -9.50 14.25
CA GLU A 246 -9.51 -10.71 13.90
C GLU A 246 -10.00 -10.67 12.44
N ALA A 247 -9.47 -9.75 11.62
CA ALA A 247 -9.95 -9.51 10.27
C ALA A 247 -9.86 -10.73 9.35
N HIS A 248 -8.88 -11.62 9.56
CA HIS A 248 -8.74 -12.86 8.80
C HIS A 248 -9.98 -13.75 8.87
N LYS A 249 -10.78 -13.68 9.95
CA LYS A 249 -12.01 -14.45 10.10
C LYS A 249 -13.07 -14.05 9.06
N SER A 250 -13.11 -12.78 8.66
CA SER A 250 -14.06 -12.29 7.64
C SER A 250 -13.85 -12.90 6.26
N LEU A 251 -12.66 -13.47 5.98
CA LEU A 251 -12.38 -14.15 4.71
C LEU A 251 -13.10 -15.50 4.59
N HIS A 252 -13.71 -16.01 5.66
CA HIS A 252 -14.63 -17.15 5.60
C HIS A 252 -15.96 -16.73 4.95
N ASP A 253 -16.52 -15.61 5.39
CA ASP A 253 -17.78 -15.06 4.86
C ASP A 253 -17.61 -14.40 3.49
N VAL A 254 -16.47 -13.75 3.27
CA VAL A 254 -16.15 -13.05 2.02
C VAL A 254 -14.81 -13.52 1.44
N PRO A 255 -14.73 -14.76 0.91
CA PRO A 255 -13.48 -15.23 0.34
C PRO A 255 -13.05 -14.38 -0.88
N PRO A 256 -11.81 -13.87 -0.93
CA PRO A 256 -11.33 -13.05 -2.04
C PRO A 256 -11.34 -13.80 -3.38
N MET A 257 -11.16 -15.12 -3.34
CA MET A 257 -11.07 -15.98 -4.51
C MET A 257 -12.40 -16.62 -4.91
N ARG A 258 -13.53 -16.27 -4.28
CA ARG A 258 -14.84 -16.93 -4.48
C ARG A 258 -15.31 -17.01 -5.92
N LYS A 259 -14.92 -16.05 -6.76
CA LYS A 259 -15.23 -16.09 -8.19
C LYS A 259 -14.27 -17.03 -8.91
N ARG A 260 -12.97 -16.97 -8.59
CA ARG A 260 -11.85 -17.55 -9.36
C ARG A 260 -11.51 -19.00 -8.98
N ALA A 261 -11.96 -19.47 -7.84
CA ALA A 261 -11.67 -20.81 -7.34
C ALA A 261 -12.81 -21.32 -6.45
N ASN A 262 -12.92 -22.64 -6.37
CA ASN A 262 -13.75 -23.28 -5.36
C ASN A 262 -13.09 -23.12 -4.00
N VAL A 263 -13.63 -22.21 -3.17
CA VAL A 263 -13.15 -21.99 -1.81
C VAL A 263 -13.88 -22.95 -0.86
N ASP A 264 -13.11 -23.70 -0.10
CA ASP A 264 -13.64 -24.54 0.98
C ASP A 264 -13.85 -23.71 2.25
N VAL A 265 -15.11 -23.47 2.58
CA VAL A 265 -15.57 -22.76 3.79
C VAL A 265 -16.33 -23.70 4.74
N SER A 266 -16.19 -25.02 4.57
CA SER A 266 -16.93 -26.01 5.38
C SER A 266 -16.46 -26.06 6.84
N ASP A 267 -15.20 -25.71 7.11
CA ASP A 267 -14.59 -25.67 8.43
C ASP A 267 -14.38 -24.22 8.87
N SER A 268 -15.19 -23.75 9.82
CA SER A 268 -15.12 -22.38 10.34
C SER A 268 -13.89 -22.10 11.21
N THR A 269 -13.13 -23.13 11.58
CA THR A 269 -11.86 -22.95 12.30
C THR A 269 -10.69 -22.68 11.36
N MET A 270 -10.90 -22.82 10.06
CA MET A 270 -9.87 -22.66 9.02
C MET A 270 -10.29 -21.58 8.03
N VAL A 271 -9.31 -20.82 7.55
CA VAL A 271 -9.54 -19.80 6.51
C VAL A 271 -8.42 -19.78 5.47
N GLY A 272 -8.75 -19.55 4.21
CA GLY A 272 -7.78 -19.52 3.11
C GLY A 272 -7.17 -18.14 2.93
N LEU A 273 -5.84 -18.03 2.95
CA LEU A 273 -5.12 -16.78 2.75
C LEU A 273 -4.00 -16.94 1.72
N SER A 274 -3.77 -15.88 0.95
CA SER A 274 -2.49 -15.71 0.26
C SER A 274 -1.39 -15.31 1.25
N PHE A 275 -0.15 -15.74 0.99
CA PHE A 275 1.03 -15.36 1.78
C PHE A 275 1.55 -13.94 1.48
N GLY A 276 0.77 -13.15 0.73
CA GLY A 276 1.12 -11.78 0.40
C GLY A 276 0.05 -10.79 0.83
N THR A 277 -0.98 -10.60 0.00
CA THR A 277 -2.01 -9.57 0.22
C THR A 277 -2.77 -9.79 1.53
N ASP A 278 -3.02 -11.05 1.90
CA ASP A 278 -3.80 -11.36 3.11
C ASP A 278 -2.88 -11.50 4.33
N TRP A 279 -1.89 -12.40 4.26
CA TRP A 279 -0.98 -12.63 5.39
C TRP A 279 -0.18 -11.38 5.78
N GLY A 280 0.34 -10.61 4.82
CA GLY A 280 1.05 -9.36 5.14
C GLY A 280 0.17 -8.37 5.91
N SER A 281 -1.12 -8.32 5.60
CA SER A 281 -2.08 -7.46 6.27
C SER A 281 -2.36 -7.90 7.72
N ILE A 282 -2.59 -9.20 7.96
CA ILE A 282 -2.81 -9.70 9.34
C ILE A 282 -1.53 -9.73 10.18
N ALA A 283 -0.38 -9.98 9.56
CA ALA A 283 0.91 -9.89 10.23
C ALA A 283 1.17 -8.46 10.68
N SER A 284 0.81 -7.46 9.86
CA SER A 284 0.90 -6.05 10.25
C SER A 284 0.02 -5.73 11.47
N ALA A 285 -1.20 -6.29 11.54
CA ALA A 285 -2.11 -6.07 12.66
C ALA A 285 -1.58 -6.70 13.96
N TRP A 286 -1.18 -7.98 13.90
CA TRP A 286 -0.67 -8.69 15.07
C TRP A 286 0.66 -8.15 15.58
N LEU A 287 1.58 -7.76 14.68
CA LEU A 287 2.82 -7.09 15.05
C LEU A 287 2.52 -5.76 15.78
N THR A 288 1.62 -4.95 15.23
CA THR A 288 1.28 -3.65 15.81
C THR A 288 0.60 -3.77 17.18
N ASP A 289 -0.29 -4.74 17.37
CA ASP A 289 -0.90 -4.98 18.68
C ASP A 289 0.14 -5.48 19.70
N TRP A 290 1.03 -6.39 19.29
CA TRP A 290 2.11 -6.82 20.16
C TRP A 290 3.03 -5.65 20.59
N GLU A 291 3.40 -4.77 19.65
CA GLU A 291 4.17 -3.56 19.94
C GLU A 291 3.44 -2.61 20.92
N ARG A 292 2.13 -2.40 20.74
CA ARG A 292 1.33 -1.45 21.54
C ARG A 292 1.00 -1.98 22.94
N THR A 293 0.78 -3.28 23.09
CA THR A 293 0.15 -3.84 24.29
C THR A 293 0.92 -4.99 24.94
N GLY A 294 1.88 -5.59 24.24
CA GLY A 294 2.53 -6.83 24.67
C GLY A 294 1.61 -8.05 24.60
N ASN A 295 0.57 -8.04 23.76
CA ASN A 295 -0.40 -9.13 23.65
C ASN A 295 0.22 -10.45 23.15
N GLU A 296 0.32 -11.41 24.06
CA GLU A 296 0.90 -12.74 23.79
C GLU A 296 0.12 -13.54 22.74
N LYS A 297 -1.21 -13.34 22.62
CA LYS A 297 -2.01 -14.04 21.60
C LYS A 297 -1.61 -13.59 20.20
N SER A 298 -1.45 -12.29 20.00
CA SER A 298 -1.03 -11.71 18.73
C SER A 298 0.40 -12.13 18.38
N TYR A 299 1.31 -12.08 19.36
CA TYR A 299 2.66 -12.60 19.20
C TYR A 299 2.68 -14.09 18.80
N GLN A 300 1.94 -14.95 19.51
CA GLN A 300 1.93 -16.39 19.22
C GLN A 300 1.34 -16.70 17.84
N ARG A 301 0.28 -16.01 17.41
CA ARG A 301 -0.28 -16.14 16.05
C ARG A 301 0.73 -15.76 14.99
N LEU A 302 1.43 -14.64 15.20
CA LEU A 302 2.47 -14.15 14.32
C LEU A 302 3.60 -15.18 14.18
N VAL A 303 4.17 -15.64 15.30
CA VAL A 303 5.24 -16.66 15.34
C VAL A 303 4.79 -17.96 14.67
N ASN A 304 3.64 -18.52 15.02
CA ASN A 304 3.12 -19.75 14.42
C ASN A 304 2.96 -19.61 12.90
N SER A 305 2.46 -18.46 12.45
CA SER A 305 2.28 -18.19 11.02
C SER A 305 3.62 -18.09 10.29
N MET A 306 4.63 -17.45 10.89
CA MET A 306 5.99 -17.36 10.34
C MET A 306 6.64 -18.74 10.23
N GLU A 307 6.58 -19.55 11.31
CA GLU A 307 7.12 -20.90 11.33
C GLU A 307 6.49 -21.78 10.25
N THR A 308 5.16 -21.74 10.15
CA THR A 308 4.44 -22.59 9.19
C THR A 308 4.57 -22.10 7.75
N ILE A 309 4.78 -20.79 7.49
CA ILE A 309 5.18 -20.29 6.16
C ILE A 309 6.59 -20.76 5.82
N ALA A 310 7.54 -20.66 6.74
CA ALA A 310 8.91 -21.12 6.54
C ALA A 310 8.99 -22.63 6.24
N ALA A 311 8.11 -23.41 6.88
CA ALA A 311 7.99 -24.86 6.69
C ALA A 311 7.31 -25.26 5.37
N GLN A 312 6.69 -24.33 4.63
CA GLN A 312 6.06 -24.66 3.35
C GLN A 312 7.10 -25.18 2.35
N PRO A 313 6.72 -26.11 1.43
CA PRO A 313 7.66 -26.70 0.48
C PRO A 313 8.43 -25.69 -0.38
N LYS A 314 7.83 -24.52 -0.62
CA LYS A 314 8.41 -23.40 -1.38
C LYS A 314 8.44 -22.09 -0.60
N GLY A 315 8.25 -22.11 0.73
CA GLY A 315 8.12 -20.88 1.53
C GLY A 315 7.03 -19.96 0.99
N PHE A 316 7.31 -18.67 0.86
CA PHE A 316 6.41 -17.70 0.22
C PHE A 316 6.04 -18.05 -1.24
N PHE A 317 6.87 -18.79 -1.97
CA PHE A 317 6.54 -19.23 -3.34
C PHE A 317 5.40 -20.27 -3.39
N THR A 318 5.03 -20.88 -2.26
CA THR A 318 3.84 -21.72 -2.15
C THR A 318 2.56 -20.90 -2.38
N GLY A 319 2.59 -19.60 -2.05
CA GLY A 319 1.59 -18.62 -2.48
C GLY A 319 0.37 -18.45 -1.60
N SER A 320 -0.18 -19.55 -1.08
CA SER A 320 -1.35 -19.54 -0.21
C SER A 320 -1.45 -20.80 0.64
N GLY A 321 -2.20 -20.70 1.74
CA GLY A 321 -2.46 -21.80 2.66
C GLY A 321 -3.79 -21.64 3.40
N ARG A 322 -4.23 -22.71 4.05
CA ARG A 322 -5.34 -22.68 5.02
C ARG A 322 -4.74 -22.43 6.40
N MET A 323 -5.23 -21.42 7.11
CA MET A 323 -4.78 -21.03 8.44
C MET A 323 -5.83 -21.39 9.48
N ASN A 324 -5.42 -21.91 10.63
CA ASN A 324 -6.28 -21.99 11.80
C ASN A 324 -6.49 -20.60 12.42
N VAL A 325 -7.75 -20.18 12.54
CA VAL A 325 -8.12 -18.80 12.94
C VAL A 325 -7.73 -18.44 14.36
N GLU A 326 -7.55 -19.42 15.25
CA GLU A 326 -7.14 -19.18 16.63
C GLU A 326 -5.63 -19.22 16.81
N SER A 327 -4.95 -20.23 16.26
CA SER A 327 -3.50 -20.40 16.46
C SER A 327 -2.64 -19.60 15.47
N GLY A 328 -3.17 -19.17 14.32
CA GLY A 328 -2.40 -18.52 13.26
C GLY A 328 -1.53 -19.49 12.43
N ALA A 329 -1.54 -20.78 12.75
CA ALA A 329 -0.74 -21.78 12.04
C ALA A 329 -1.36 -22.15 10.69
N PHE A 330 -0.54 -22.31 9.66
CA PHE A 330 -0.97 -22.81 8.35
C PHE A 330 -0.81 -24.32 8.23
N ASP A 331 -1.76 -24.96 7.53
CA ASP A 331 -1.58 -26.30 6.99
C ASP A 331 -0.35 -26.32 6.06
N ILE A 332 0.49 -27.35 6.20
CA ILE A 332 1.62 -27.55 5.28
C ILE A 332 1.09 -28.13 3.97
N SER A 333 1.32 -27.41 2.88
CA SER A 333 0.82 -27.79 1.57
C SER A 333 1.57 -29.01 1.02
N ASP A 334 0.85 -29.98 0.46
CA ASP A 334 1.44 -31.08 -0.32
C ASP A 334 1.85 -30.66 -1.75
N ARG A 335 1.47 -29.44 -2.17
CA ARG A 335 1.77 -28.89 -3.50
C ARG A 335 3.27 -28.65 -3.65
N LYS A 336 3.85 -29.23 -4.69
CA LYS A 336 5.28 -29.09 -5.04
C LYS A 336 5.58 -27.92 -5.97
N GLY A 337 4.57 -27.34 -6.61
CA GLY A 337 4.69 -26.20 -7.52
C GLY A 337 4.73 -24.86 -6.78
N ILE A 338 5.06 -23.80 -7.52
CA ILE A 338 4.97 -22.41 -7.04
C ILE A 338 3.65 -21.76 -7.51
N SER A 339 3.11 -20.84 -6.74
CA SER A 339 1.90 -20.09 -7.07
C SER A 339 2.00 -18.65 -6.57
N VAL A 340 2.74 -17.80 -7.27
CA VAL A 340 2.97 -16.40 -6.87
C VAL A 340 2.23 -15.43 -7.76
N SER A 341 1.70 -14.37 -7.17
CA SER A 341 1.11 -13.21 -7.82
C SER A 341 2.03 -11.99 -7.71
N HIS A 342 2.02 -11.13 -8.73
CA HIS A 342 2.66 -9.81 -8.67
C HIS A 342 2.08 -8.89 -7.58
N LEU A 343 0.91 -9.21 -7.05
CA LEU A 343 0.29 -8.45 -5.96
C LEU A 343 0.83 -8.84 -4.58
N ASN A 344 1.54 -9.97 -4.43
CA ASN A 344 1.87 -10.48 -3.09
C ASN A 344 2.77 -9.54 -2.27
N ALA A 345 3.69 -8.81 -2.91
CA ALA A 345 4.73 -8.05 -2.21
C ALA A 345 4.54 -6.52 -2.28
N VAL A 346 3.38 -6.04 -2.68
CA VAL A 346 3.15 -4.62 -3.03
C VAL A 346 2.08 -3.94 -2.18
N PHE A 347 1.66 -4.58 -1.07
CA PHE A 347 0.69 -4.07 -0.09
C PHE A 347 1.25 -4.14 1.35
N GLY A 348 2.53 -3.78 1.55
CA GLY A 348 3.16 -3.77 2.87
C GLY A 348 3.91 -5.04 3.28
N LEU A 349 3.89 -6.12 2.48
CA LEU A 349 4.59 -7.36 2.85
C LEU A 349 6.10 -7.16 3.02
N VAL A 350 6.73 -6.33 2.18
CA VAL A 350 8.18 -6.08 2.26
C VAL A 350 8.54 -5.39 3.57
N GLU A 351 7.75 -4.38 3.91
CA GLU A 351 7.83 -3.58 5.12
C GLU A 351 7.75 -4.49 6.36
N ILE A 352 6.66 -5.25 6.46
CA ILE A 352 6.41 -6.08 7.63
C ILE A 352 7.40 -7.23 7.71
N CYS A 353 7.75 -7.90 6.62
CA CYS A 353 8.76 -8.96 6.67
C CYS A 353 10.14 -8.45 7.10
N SER A 354 10.52 -7.23 6.73
CA SER A 354 11.78 -6.63 7.19
C SER A 354 11.77 -6.42 8.69
N GLU A 355 10.69 -5.83 9.23
CA GLU A 355 10.52 -5.63 10.67
C GLU A 355 10.53 -6.97 11.43
N LEU A 356 9.81 -7.98 10.93
CA LEU A 356 9.76 -9.29 11.57
C LEU A 356 11.12 -9.99 11.60
N VAL A 357 11.93 -9.88 10.54
CA VAL A 357 13.27 -10.46 10.51
C VAL A 357 14.19 -9.79 11.53
N ASP A 358 14.05 -8.50 11.77
CA ASP A 358 14.89 -7.78 12.71
C ASP A 358 14.40 -7.94 14.18
N LEU A 359 13.10 -8.17 14.39
CA LEU A 359 12.48 -8.28 15.72
C LEU A 359 12.42 -9.71 16.27
N ILE A 360 12.32 -10.74 15.42
CA ILE A 360 12.10 -12.13 15.83
C ILE A 360 13.19 -13.02 15.25
N ASP A 361 13.99 -13.63 16.13
CA ASP A 361 15.04 -14.58 15.74
C ASP A 361 14.43 -15.90 15.22
N MET A 362 14.20 -15.96 13.91
CA MET A 362 13.68 -17.13 13.21
C MET A 362 14.42 -17.36 11.89
N PRO A 363 15.61 -17.98 11.91
CA PRO A 363 16.47 -18.12 10.72
C PRO A 363 15.79 -18.84 9.54
N ALA A 364 14.85 -19.76 9.82
CA ALA A 364 14.08 -20.45 8.78
C ALA A 364 13.15 -19.49 8.02
N PHE A 365 12.49 -18.58 8.73
CA PHE A 365 11.63 -17.57 8.12
C PHE A 365 12.46 -16.52 7.37
N GLU A 366 13.54 -16.02 7.96
CA GLU A 366 14.47 -15.10 7.28
C GLU A 366 14.97 -15.72 5.96
N SER A 367 15.40 -16.98 6.00
CA SER A 367 15.85 -17.71 4.81
C SER A 367 14.75 -17.83 3.75
N ALA A 368 13.51 -18.11 4.15
CA ALA A 368 12.37 -18.18 3.24
C ALA A 368 12.03 -16.83 2.62
N TRP A 369 12.10 -15.74 3.39
CA TRP A 369 11.87 -14.38 2.92
C TRP A 369 12.96 -13.90 1.98
N ILE A 370 14.25 -14.05 2.35
CA ILE A 370 15.37 -13.69 1.48
C ILE A 370 15.35 -14.50 0.19
N ARG A 371 14.95 -15.78 0.24
CA ARG A 371 14.76 -16.59 -0.98
C ARG A 371 13.66 -16.02 -1.87
N TYR A 372 12.53 -15.58 -1.32
CA TYR A 372 11.50 -14.90 -2.09
C TYR A 372 12.05 -13.64 -2.76
N CYS A 373 12.76 -12.83 -1.96
CA CYS A 373 13.36 -11.58 -2.40
C CYS A 373 14.35 -11.75 -3.56
N GLU A 374 15.25 -12.74 -3.45
CA GLU A 374 16.26 -13.00 -4.46
C GLU A 374 15.68 -13.58 -5.75
N PHE A 375 14.65 -14.44 -5.65
CA PHE A 375 14.21 -15.22 -6.81
C PHE A 375 12.99 -14.66 -7.53
N TYR A 376 12.25 -13.71 -6.97
CA TYR A 376 11.06 -13.16 -7.61
C TYR A 376 11.35 -12.60 -9.02
N ASN A 377 12.34 -11.70 -9.14
CA ASN A 377 12.79 -11.12 -10.41
C ASN A 377 13.89 -11.93 -11.12
N ALA A 378 14.35 -13.05 -10.54
CA ALA A 378 15.40 -13.85 -11.14
C ALA A 378 14.99 -14.40 -12.53
N SER A 379 15.99 -14.63 -13.39
CA SER A 379 15.77 -15.16 -14.73
C SER A 379 15.01 -16.51 -14.70
N PRO A 380 14.24 -16.84 -15.75
CA PRO A 380 13.53 -18.13 -15.83
C PRO A 380 14.43 -19.34 -15.54
N ASN A 381 15.67 -19.32 -16.02
CA ASN A 381 16.63 -20.40 -15.78
C ASN A 381 17.01 -20.53 -14.29
N LYS A 382 17.24 -19.40 -13.60
CA LYS A 382 17.52 -19.40 -12.16
C LYS A 382 16.31 -19.87 -11.36
N GLN A 383 15.10 -19.39 -11.68
CA GLN A 383 13.89 -19.87 -11.01
C GLN A 383 13.65 -21.36 -11.24
N LYS A 384 13.75 -21.85 -12.48
CA LYS A 384 13.57 -23.28 -12.76
C LYS A 384 14.57 -24.13 -11.98
N LYS A 385 15.83 -23.68 -11.87
CA LYS A 385 16.87 -24.37 -11.10
C LYS A 385 16.57 -24.39 -9.59
N GLU A 386 16.23 -23.25 -9.00
CA GLU A 386 16.14 -23.09 -7.54
C GLU A 386 14.74 -23.33 -6.97
N LEU A 387 13.69 -23.12 -7.78
CA LEU A 387 12.29 -23.28 -7.40
C LEU A 387 11.66 -24.53 -8.02
N GLY A 388 12.26 -25.10 -9.08
CA GLY A 388 11.74 -26.26 -9.82
C GLY A 388 10.73 -25.89 -10.92
N SER A 389 10.30 -24.63 -10.98
CA SER A 389 9.40 -24.08 -11.99
C SER A 389 9.63 -22.59 -12.16
N VAL A 390 8.99 -21.99 -13.17
CA VAL A 390 9.03 -20.55 -13.44
C VAL A 390 7.66 -19.98 -13.15
N SER A 391 7.58 -18.82 -12.49
CA SER A 391 6.28 -18.18 -12.26
C SER A 391 5.82 -17.48 -13.54
N ASN A 392 4.58 -17.74 -13.93
CA ASN A 392 3.97 -17.13 -15.12
C ASN A 392 3.27 -15.79 -14.81
N ASN A 393 3.17 -15.41 -13.53
CA ASN A 393 2.51 -14.18 -13.07
C ASN A 393 3.52 -13.25 -12.38
N ARG A 394 4.59 -12.91 -13.11
CA ARG A 394 5.66 -12.00 -12.67
C ARG A 394 5.56 -10.70 -13.44
N SER A 395 4.90 -9.73 -12.83
CA SER A 395 4.74 -8.36 -13.32
C SER A 395 5.38 -7.39 -12.33
N LEU A 396 5.36 -6.08 -12.65
CA LEU A 396 5.92 -5.03 -11.81
C LEU A 396 7.41 -5.25 -11.43
N PRO A 397 8.30 -5.67 -12.36
CA PRO A 397 9.70 -5.98 -12.01
C PRO A 397 10.43 -4.75 -11.44
N GLN A 398 10.07 -3.54 -11.88
CA GLN A 398 10.64 -2.29 -11.36
C GLN A 398 10.29 -2.08 -9.88
N GLY A 399 9.01 -2.21 -9.49
CA GLY A 399 8.62 -2.14 -8.07
C GLY A 399 9.26 -3.24 -7.23
N HIS A 400 9.34 -4.46 -7.78
CA HIS A 400 9.98 -5.60 -7.10
C HIS A 400 11.52 -5.53 -7.06
N SER A 401 12.16 -4.54 -7.69
CA SER A 401 13.62 -4.34 -7.56
C SER A 401 14.05 -4.15 -6.11
N ARG A 402 13.16 -3.60 -5.27
CA ARG A 402 13.36 -3.42 -3.83
C ARG A 402 13.51 -4.73 -3.06
N LEU A 403 12.87 -5.81 -3.53
CA LEU A 403 13.10 -7.16 -3.02
C LEU A 403 14.54 -7.60 -3.29
N THR A 404 14.99 -7.45 -4.53
CA THR A 404 16.36 -7.77 -4.91
C THR A 404 17.37 -6.96 -4.10
N ALA A 405 17.10 -5.66 -3.88
CA ALA A 405 17.93 -4.77 -3.08
C ALA A 405 18.02 -5.22 -1.61
N TYR A 406 16.89 -5.58 -0.99
CA TYR A 406 16.86 -6.15 0.35
C TYR A 406 17.69 -7.44 0.46
N ALA A 407 17.54 -8.35 -0.52
CA ALA A 407 18.35 -9.57 -0.57
C ALA A 407 19.84 -9.28 -0.77
N ALA A 408 20.18 -8.23 -1.54
CA ALA A 408 21.56 -7.78 -1.72
C ALA A 408 22.18 -7.32 -0.39
N MET A 409 21.46 -6.50 0.38
CA MET A 409 21.88 -6.02 1.69
C MET A 409 22.08 -7.20 2.67
N LYS A 410 21.06 -8.05 2.87
CA LYS A 410 21.16 -9.18 3.82
C LYS A 410 22.26 -10.19 3.45
N LYS A 411 22.58 -10.34 2.15
CA LYS A 411 23.64 -11.25 1.67
C LYS A 411 24.99 -10.58 1.44
N ASN A 412 25.10 -9.27 1.66
CA ASN A 412 26.26 -8.47 1.28
C ASN A 412 26.75 -8.77 -0.15
N SER A 413 25.85 -8.67 -1.14
CA SER A 413 26.08 -9.13 -2.51
C SER A 413 26.01 -8.02 -3.54
N ASP A 414 27.17 -7.54 -3.99
CA ASP A 414 27.29 -6.54 -5.07
C ASP A 414 26.57 -6.96 -6.36
N LYS A 415 26.61 -8.26 -6.69
CA LYS A 415 25.91 -8.81 -7.87
C LYS A 415 24.39 -8.69 -7.77
N LEU A 416 23.84 -8.83 -6.56
CA LEU A 416 22.41 -8.61 -6.36
C LEU A 416 22.09 -7.11 -6.33
N ALA A 417 22.97 -6.27 -5.77
CA ALA A 417 22.80 -4.81 -5.79
C ALA A 417 22.79 -4.28 -7.23
N GLU A 418 23.75 -4.68 -8.07
CA GLU A 418 23.79 -4.36 -9.50
C GLU A 418 22.52 -4.84 -10.22
N ARG A 419 22.04 -6.06 -9.90
CA ARG A 419 20.80 -6.57 -10.47
C ARG A 419 19.59 -5.74 -10.05
N ALA A 420 19.49 -5.36 -8.77
CA ALA A 420 18.42 -4.51 -8.27
C ALA A 420 18.42 -3.16 -8.97
N TRP A 421 19.58 -2.54 -9.14
CA TRP A 421 19.74 -1.30 -9.90
C TRP A 421 19.25 -1.44 -11.35
N ASN A 422 19.66 -2.51 -12.04
CA ASN A 422 19.24 -2.77 -13.42
C ASN A 422 17.74 -3.08 -13.55
N GLU A 423 17.15 -3.77 -12.57
CA GLU A 423 15.71 -4.01 -12.47
C GLU A 423 14.94 -2.70 -12.24
N PHE A 424 15.41 -1.86 -11.31
CA PHE A 424 14.83 -0.56 -10.98
C PHE A 424 14.86 0.38 -12.19
N THR A 425 16.02 0.53 -12.82
CA THR A 425 16.21 1.40 -14.00
C THR A 425 15.69 0.78 -15.29
N ARG A 426 15.24 -0.47 -15.26
CA ARG A 426 14.85 -1.26 -16.44
C ARG A 426 15.94 -1.25 -17.53
N ASN A 427 17.22 -1.21 -17.13
CA ASN A 427 18.40 -1.04 -17.99
C ASN A 427 18.40 0.27 -18.81
N ASN A 428 17.69 1.30 -18.34
CA ASN A 428 17.68 2.64 -18.93
C ASN A 428 17.54 3.68 -17.81
N PRO A 429 18.64 3.99 -17.09
CA PRO A 429 18.60 4.90 -15.96
C PRO A 429 18.23 6.33 -16.38
N GLU A 430 18.77 6.84 -17.49
CA GLU A 430 18.43 8.18 -18.02
C GLU A 430 16.92 8.36 -18.15
N LYS A 431 16.22 7.42 -18.81
CA LYS A 431 14.76 7.48 -18.96
C LYS A 431 14.01 7.29 -17.65
N THR A 432 14.51 6.41 -16.77
CA THR A 432 13.80 6.07 -15.52
C THR A 432 13.87 7.20 -14.50
N LEU A 433 14.98 7.94 -14.48
CA LEU A 433 15.21 9.03 -13.52
C LEU A 433 14.79 10.39 -14.06
N ALA A 434 14.69 10.56 -15.38
CA ALA A 434 14.25 11.80 -16.00
C ALA A 434 12.89 12.26 -15.44
N ILE A 435 12.78 13.57 -15.18
CA ILE A 435 11.49 14.24 -14.99
C ILE A 435 10.71 14.16 -16.30
N PRO A 436 9.43 13.74 -16.29
CA PRO A 436 8.69 13.57 -17.52
C PRO A 436 8.26 14.95 -18.03
N GLU A 437 8.01 15.05 -19.34
CA GLU A 437 7.47 16.28 -19.91
C GLU A 437 6.07 16.54 -19.35
N VAL A 438 5.88 17.71 -18.75
CA VAL A 438 4.57 18.18 -18.28
C VAL A 438 3.93 19.03 -19.37
N LYS A 439 2.73 18.62 -19.80
CA LYS A 439 1.92 19.36 -20.76
C LYS A 439 0.81 20.08 -20.01
N VAL A 440 0.60 21.35 -20.35
CA VAL A 440 -0.56 22.11 -19.88
C VAL A 440 -1.64 22.02 -20.94
N VAL A 441 -2.80 21.49 -20.58
CA VAL A 441 -3.96 21.37 -21.45
C VAL A 441 -5.01 22.36 -21.02
N GLU A 442 -5.43 23.21 -21.96
CA GLU A 442 -6.40 24.28 -21.74
C GLU A 442 -7.63 24.11 -22.64
N GLY A 443 -8.59 25.04 -22.53
CA GLY A 443 -9.78 25.06 -23.39
C GLY A 443 -9.41 25.14 -24.90
N PRO A 444 -10.13 24.44 -25.79
CA PRO A 444 -11.39 23.72 -25.54
C PRO A 444 -11.23 22.24 -25.13
N TYR A 445 -10.01 21.76 -24.86
CA TYR A 445 -9.74 20.33 -24.63
C TYR A 445 -9.94 19.90 -23.17
N SER A 446 -9.86 20.84 -22.24
CA SER A 446 -10.15 20.64 -20.81
C SER A 446 -11.15 21.66 -20.30
N LEU A 447 -11.89 21.30 -19.23
CA LEU A 447 -12.83 22.23 -18.57
C LEU A 447 -12.10 23.36 -17.83
N ASN A 448 -11.03 23.02 -17.13
CA ASN A 448 -10.10 23.93 -16.48
C ASN A 448 -8.68 23.58 -16.95
N PRO A 449 -7.73 24.53 -16.96
CA PRO A 449 -6.33 24.22 -17.24
C PRO A 449 -5.81 23.11 -16.32
N VAL A 450 -5.29 22.04 -16.91
CA VAL A 450 -4.71 20.89 -16.19
C VAL A 450 -3.27 20.67 -16.62
N SER A 451 -2.44 20.23 -15.69
CA SER A 451 -1.08 19.79 -15.94
C SER A 451 -1.08 18.27 -15.97
N GLU A 452 -0.71 17.68 -17.11
CA GLU A 452 -0.64 16.24 -17.28
C GLU A 452 0.77 15.79 -17.62
N ALA A 453 1.14 14.59 -17.16
CA ALA A 453 2.39 13.94 -17.51
C ALA A 453 2.08 12.53 -18.05
N GLU A 454 2.54 12.26 -19.27
CA GLU A 454 2.27 10.99 -19.93
C GLU A 454 2.90 9.82 -19.16
N GLY A 455 2.16 8.72 -19.03
CA GLY A 455 2.64 7.51 -18.38
C GLY A 455 2.60 7.53 -16.84
N ILE A 456 2.10 8.59 -16.22
CA ILE A 456 1.85 8.62 -14.77
C ILE A 456 0.54 7.91 -14.42
N SER A 457 0.63 7.01 -13.45
CA SER A 457 -0.49 6.39 -12.75
C SER A 457 -0.11 6.21 -11.28
N THR A 458 -1.10 5.97 -10.43
CA THR A 458 -0.85 5.86 -8.98
C THR A 458 -0.10 4.60 -8.62
N ASN A 459 -0.45 3.48 -9.27
CA ASN A 459 0.33 2.25 -9.23
C ASN A 459 1.80 2.45 -9.61
N TYR A 460 2.08 3.16 -10.70
CA TYR A 460 3.46 3.43 -11.11
C TYR A 460 4.18 4.32 -10.08
N SER A 461 3.55 5.40 -9.64
CA SER A 461 4.16 6.38 -8.74
C SER A 461 4.47 5.79 -7.37
N ALA A 462 3.53 5.05 -6.77
CA ALA A 462 3.73 4.38 -5.50
C ALA A 462 4.85 3.33 -5.58
N GLN A 463 4.81 2.46 -6.59
CA GLN A 463 5.80 1.38 -6.71
C GLN A 463 7.19 1.87 -7.15
N TRP A 464 7.25 2.87 -8.02
CA TRP A 464 8.52 3.52 -8.36
C TRP A 464 9.10 4.24 -7.14
N GLY A 465 8.28 4.98 -6.39
CA GLY A 465 8.68 5.72 -5.20
C GLY A 465 9.21 4.81 -4.09
N LEU A 466 8.48 3.74 -3.76
CA LEU A 466 8.92 2.74 -2.79
C LEU A 466 10.23 2.06 -3.21
N ALA A 467 10.35 1.70 -4.49
CA ALA A 467 11.57 1.12 -5.01
C ALA A 467 12.75 2.09 -4.93
N ALA A 468 12.57 3.35 -5.34
CA ALA A 468 13.58 4.39 -5.26
C ALA A 468 14.08 4.61 -3.82
N LEU A 469 13.17 4.76 -2.87
CA LEU A 469 13.47 4.96 -1.44
C LEU A 469 14.27 3.78 -0.86
N GLN A 470 13.87 2.55 -1.17
CA GLN A 470 14.54 1.33 -0.68
C GLN A 470 15.86 1.07 -1.41
N ILE A 471 15.98 1.46 -2.68
CA ILE A 471 17.25 1.42 -3.43
C ILE A 471 18.26 2.41 -2.84
N LEU A 472 17.84 3.65 -2.56
CA LEU A 472 18.67 4.65 -1.87
C LEU A 472 19.18 4.15 -0.52
N ARG A 473 18.36 3.36 0.17
CA ARG A 473 18.71 2.79 1.47
C ARG A 473 19.69 1.61 1.37
N PHE A 474 19.47 0.69 0.43
CA PHE A 474 20.16 -0.61 0.43
C PHE A 474 21.34 -0.73 -0.54
N ILE A 475 21.43 0.14 -1.55
CA ILE A 475 22.55 0.14 -2.47
C ILE A 475 23.55 1.20 -2.03
N GLU A 476 24.80 0.79 -1.80
CA GLU A 476 25.88 1.74 -1.47
C GLU A 476 26.61 2.20 -2.73
N ASN A 477 26.86 1.27 -3.66
CA ASN A 477 27.66 1.48 -4.86
C ASN A 477 26.77 1.90 -6.06
N PHE A 478 26.42 3.18 -6.10
CA PHE A 478 25.79 3.77 -7.29
C PHE A 478 26.85 4.06 -8.38
N PRO A 479 26.46 4.07 -9.67
CA PRO A 479 27.39 4.47 -10.73
C PRO A 479 27.73 5.97 -10.62
N GLU A 480 28.99 6.35 -10.88
CA GLU A 480 29.46 7.74 -10.73
C GLU A 480 28.69 8.74 -11.60
N GLU A 481 28.27 8.31 -12.80
CA GLU A 481 27.43 9.05 -13.77
C GLU A 481 26.42 8.09 -14.43
N LEU A 482 25.41 8.61 -15.13
CA LEU A 482 24.35 7.80 -15.76
C LEU A 482 24.70 7.25 -17.14
#